data_AF-A0A3N7AX39-F1
#
_entry.id   AF-A0A3N7AX39-F1
#
_cell.length_a   1.000
_cell.length_b   1.000
_cell.length_c   1.000
_cell.angle_alpha   90.00
_cell.angle_beta   90.00
_cell.angle_gamma   90.00
#
_symmetry.space_group_name_H-M   'P 1'
#
loop_
_entity.id
_entity.type
_entity.pdbx_description
1 polymer ?
#
loop_
_entity_poly.entity_id
_entity_poly.type
_entity_poly.pdbx_seq_one_letter_code
_entity_poly.pdbx_strand_id
1 'polypeptide(L)'
;MIDVVVSLGMATICFAGQCHPALIGAQTPTGQFPIVHAQVLDPAYGGDVLAYARRKDGRPLAIHRVWTQLPQQHRVERLASARAAERRGVTGGCINVMPDVFEKLVDCCSNQMLRIQP
;
A
#
# COMPACT_ATOMS: atom_id res chain seq x y z
N MET A 1 11.75 -1.84 15.85
CA MET A 1 10.64 -2.82 15.89
C MET A 1 10.00 -2.85 14.51
N ILE A 2 9.30 -3.92 14.14
CA ILE A 2 8.56 -3.98 12.87
C ILE A 2 7.13 -3.58 13.21
N ASP A 3 6.76 -2.35 12.89
CA ASP A 3 5.47 -1.78 13.33
C ASP A 3 4.45 -1.72 12.19
N VAL A 4 4.87 -2.04 10.96
CA VAL A 4 4.00 -2.14 9.78
C VAL A 4 4.21 -3.50 9.11
N VAL A 5 3.14 -4.29 9.00
CA VAL A 5 3.15 -5.62 8.39
C VAL A 5 2.13 -5.69 7.27
N VAL A 6 2.53 -6.17 6.10
CA VAL A 6 1.64 -6.44 4.96
C VAL A 6 1.59 -7.93 4.71
N SER A 7 0.38 -8.51 4.68
CA SER A 7 0.15 -9.87 4.22
C SER A 7 -0.39 -9.86 2.79
N LEU A 8 0.35 -10.49 1.88
CA LEU A 8 -0.04 -10.59 0.47
C LEU A 8 -1.27 -11.49 0.30
N GLY A 9 -1.32 -12.61 1.02
CA GLY A 9 -2.42 -13.57 0.98
C GLY A 9 -3.73 -13.00 1.51
N MET A 10 -3.66 -12.21 2.59
CA MET A 10 -4.84 -11.56 3.18
C MET A 10 -5.18 -10.22 2.57
N ALA A 11 -4.28 -9.67 1.76
CA ALA A 11 -4.38 -8.35 1.18
C ALA A 11 -4.66 -7.29 2.26
N THR A 12 -3.90 -7.36 3.35
CA THR A 12 -4.02 -6.47 4.50
C THR A 12 -2.71 -5.77 4.81
N ILE A 13 -2.83 -4.59 5.41
CA ILE A 13 -1.75 -3.88 6.09
C ILE A 13 -2.13 -3.72 7.56
N CYS A 14 -1.22 -4.05 8.46
CA CYS A 14 -1.42 -3.99 9.89
C CYS A 14 -0.39 -3.09 10.54
N PHE A 15 -0.84 -2.18 11.39
CA PHE A 15 -0.02 -1.24 12.16
C PHE A 15 -0.82 -0.75 13.37
N ALA A 16 -0.14 -0.26 14.40
CA ALA A 16 -0.78 0.25 15.62
C ALA A 16 -1.85 -0.70 16.23
N GLY A 17 -1.64 -2.03 16.13
CA GLY A 17 -2.55 -3.04 16.65
C GLY A 17 -3.83 -3.27 15.82
N GLN A 18 -3.98 -2.62 14.66
CA GLN A 18 -5.14 -2.78 13.78
C GLN A 18 -4.70 -3.27 12.40
N CYS A 19 -5.61 -3.94 11.69
CA CYS A 19 -5.41 -4.38 10.32
C CYS A 19 -6.46 -3.77 9.41
N HIS A 20 -6.01 -3.32 8.24
CA HIS A 20 -6.82 -2.62 7.24
C HIS A 20 -6.74 -3.34 5.89
N PRO A 21 -7.81 -3.32 5.08
CA PRO A 21 -7.75 -3.77 3.70
C PRO A 21 -6.72 -2.98 2.89
N ALA A 22 -6.04 -3.67 1.97
CA ALA A 22 -5.14 -3.07 0.99
C ALA A 22 -5.32 -3.73 -0.38
N LEU A 23 -5.14 -2.97 -1.46
CA LEU A 23 -4.95 -3.55 -2.80
C LEU A 23 -3.47 -3.87 -2.95
N ILE A 24 -3.19 -5.11 -3.32
CA ILE A 24 -1.84 -5.64 -3.45
C ILE A 24 -1.52 -5.91 -4.90
N GLY A 25 -0.32 -5.56 -5.33
CA GLY A 25 0.14 -5.85 -6.68
C GLY A 25 0.77 -7.23 -6.83
N ALA A 26 0.70 -7.80 -8.04
CA ALA A 26 1.32 -9.09 -8.35
C ALA A 26 2.85 -9.08 -8.22
N GLN A 27 3.47 -7.90 -8.27
CA GLN A 27 4.92 -7.73 -8.17
C GLN A 27 5.35 -7.12 -6.82
N THR A 28 4.46 -7.15 -5.83
CA THR A 28 4.80 -6.68 -4.47
C THR A 28 5.84 -7.63 -3.87
N PRO A 29 7.07 -7.17 -3.56
CA PRO A 29 8.12 -8.07 -3.09
C PRO A 29 7.90 -8.46 -1.63
N THR A 30 8.26 -9.67 -1.26
CA THR A 30 8.38 -10.07 0.16
C THR A 30 9.72 -9.59 0.71
N GLY A 31 9.79 -9.35 2.02
CA GLY A 31 11.01 -8.91 2.69
C GLY A 31 10.76 -7.83 3.73
N GLN A 32 11.85 -7.16 4.12
CA GLN A 32 11.81 -6.02 5.02
C GLN A 32 12.36 -4.79 4.30
N PHE A 33 11.65 -3.68 4.42
CA PHE A 33 11.93 -2.46 3.68
C PHE A 33 11.83 -1.25 4.61
N PRO A 34 12.77 -0.30 4.56
CA PRO A 34 12.56 0.99 5.20
C PRO A 34 11.45 1.74 4.47
N ILE A 35 10.58 2.40 5.22
CA ILE A 35 9.60 3.33 4.65
C ILE A 35 10.23 4.73 4.60
N VAL A 36 10.02 5.42 3.49
CA VAL A 36 10.39 6.83 3.31
C VAL A 36 9.15 7.61 2.87
N HIS A 37 8.78 8.61 3.65
CA HIS A 37 7.74 9.56 3.28
C HIS A 37 8.27 10.53 2.23
N ALA A 38 7.60 10.59 1.08
CA ALA A 38 8.03 11.38 -0.06
C ALA A 38 6.85 12.17 -0.65
N GLN A 39 7.11 13.43 -0.98
CA GLN A 39 6.17 14.28 -1.71
C GLN A 39 6.14 13.88 -3.18
N VAL A 40 4.96 13.95 -3.80
CA VAL A 40 4.75 13.68 -5.23
C VAL A 40 3.89 14.77 -5.86
N LEU A 41 4.29 15.20 -7.06
CA LEU A 41 3.61 16.29 -7.77
C LEU A 41 2.30 15.86 -8.43
N ASP A 42 2.14 14.56 -8.72
CA ASP A 42 0.94 14.05 -9.37
C ASP A 42 -0.24 14.09 -8.38
N PRO A 43 -1.27 14.94 -8.63
CA PRO A 43 -2.38 15.12 -7.72
C PRO A 43 -3.20 13.83 -7.53
N ALA A 44 -3.11 12.86 -8.45
CA ALA A 44 -3.81 11.59 -8.34
C ALA A 44 -3.30 10.72 -7.16
N TYR A 45 -2.14 11.04 -6.60
CA TYR A 45 -1.61 10.40 -5.39
C TYR A 45 -1.97 11.13 -4.09
N GLY A 46 -2.54 12.35 -4.19
CA GLY A 46 -2.91 13.16 -3.03
C GLY A 46 -1.75 13.93 -2.40
N GLY A 47 -0.64 14.13 -3.13
CA GLY A 47 0.48 14.99 -2.71
C GLY A 47 1.67 14.25 -2.11
N ASP A 48 1.50 13.02 -1.61
CA ASP A 48 2.57 12.25 -0.99
C ASP A 48 2.34 10.74 -1.04
N VAL A 49 3.41 9.99 -0.79
CA VAL A 49 3.44 8.52 -0.73
C VAL A 49 4.44 8.04 0.31
N LEU A 50 4.32 6.77 0.70
CA LEU A 50 5.29 6.06 1.52
C LEU A 50 6.07 5.08 0.65
N ALA A 51 7.21 5.51 0.12
CA ALA A 51 8.07 4.68 -0.73
C ALA A 51 8.82 3.63 0.10
N TYR A 52 8.96 2.41 -0.42
CA TYR A 52 9.66 1.33 0.30
C TYR A 52 10.63 0.52 -0.57
N ALA A 53 10.47 0.51 -1.90
CA ALA A 53 11.35 -0.24 -2.78
C ALA A 53 11.37 0.38 -4.19
N ARG A 54 12.15 -0.23 -5.09
CA ARG A 54 12.13 0.05 -6.52
C ARG A 54 11.95 -1.24 -7.30
N ARG A 55 11.23 -1.15 -8.41
CA ARG A 55 11.14 -2.22 -9.42
C ARG A 55 12.47 -2.32 -10.16
N LYS A 56 12.64 -3.42 -10.92
CA LYS A 56 13.83 -3.63 -11.77
C LYS A 56 14.03 -2.53 -12.81
N ASP A 57 12.95 -1.89 -13.26
CA ASP A 57 12.98 -0.77 -14.21
C ASP A 57 13.19 0.61 -13.53
N GLY A 58 13.53 0.62 -12.24
CA GLY A 58 13.82 1.84 -11.48
C GLY A 58 12.60 2.57 -10.92
N ARG A 59 11.38 2.22 -11.33
CA ARG A 59 10.14 2.85 -10.83
C ARG A 59 9.93 2.56 -9.34
N PRO A 60 9.53 3.55 -8.53
CA PRO A 60 9.31 3.34 -7.10
C PRO A 60 8.10 2.43 -6.84
N LEU A 61 8.20 1.64 -5.77
CA LEU A 61 7.08 0.98 -5.13
C LEU A 61 6.76 1.72 -3.85
N ALA A 62 5.47 1.97 -3.63
CA ALA A 62 5.01 2.76 -2.51
C ALA A 62 3.68 2.24 -1.96
N ILE A 63 3.44 2.57 -0.69
CA ILE A 63 2.11 2.57 -0.09
C ILE A 63 1.50 3.94 -0.38
N HIS A 64 0.27 4.00 -0.87
CA HIS A 64 -0.41 5.25 -1.16
C HIS A 64 -1.94 5.12 -1.12
N ARG A 65 -2.63 6.25 -1.16
CA ARG A 65 -4.10 6.31 -1.23
C ARG A 65 -4.62 5.58 -2.48
N VAL A 66 -5.80 4.98 -2.40
CA VAL A 66 -6.44 4.31 -3.53
C VAL A 66 -6.56 5.26 -4.72
N TRP A 67 -6.05 4.82 -5.87
CA TRP A 67 -6.02 5.65 -7.07
C TRP A 67 -7.27 5.41 -7.90
N THR A 68 -7.99 6.47 -8.24
CA THR A 68 -9.38 6.40 -8.75
C THR A 68 -9.55 6.94 -10.17
N GLN A 69 -8.46 7.31 -10.85
CA GLN A 69 -8.52 7.91 -12.20
C GLN A 69 -8.95 6.92 -13.31
N LEU A 70 -9.06 5.61 -13.03
CA LEU A 70 -9.66 4.62 -13.93
C LEU A 70 -10.85 3.94 -13.25
N PRO A 71 -12.07 4.49 -13.39
CA PRO A 71 -13.29 3.97 -12.76
C PRO A 71 -13.57 2.50 -13.09
N GLN A 72 -13.24 2.06 -14.32
CA GLN A 72 -13.47 0.69 -14.79
C GLN A 72 -12.69 -0.37 -14.00
N GLN A 73 -11.70 0.05 -13.21
CA GLN A 73 -10.94 -0.87 -12.35
C GLN A 73 -11.63 -1.15 -11.00
N HIS A 74 -12.68 -0.39 -10.64
CA HIS A 74 -13.48 -0.57 -9.43
C HIS A 74 -12.62 -0.74 -8.16
N ARG A 75 -11.58 0.08 -8.03
CA ARG A 75 -10.55 -0.10 -6.99
C ARG A 75 -11.09 0.16 -5.59
N VAL A 76 -12.02 1.09 -5.43
CA VAL A 76 -12.63 1.42 -4.14
C VAL A 76 -13.52 0.27 -3.67
N GLU A 77 -14.32 -0.29 -4.58
CA GLU A 77 -15.21 -1.41 -4.32
C GLU A 77 -14.42 -2.69 -4.02
N ARG A 78 -13.37 -2.97 -4.80
CA ARG A 78 -12.44 -4.07 -4.51
C ARG A 78 -11.83 -3.93 -3.13
N LEU A 79 -11.37 -2.73 -2.77
CA LEU A 79 -10.74 -2.46 -1.48
C LEU A 79 -11.73 -2.63 -0.32
N ALA A 80 -13.01 -2.30 -0.53
CA ALA A 80 -14.09 -2.52 0.43
C ALA A 80 -14.55 -3.98 0.51
N SER A 81 -14.17 -4.84 -0.44
CA SER A 81 -14.58 -6.25 -0.43
C SER A 81 -13.97 -7.02 0.74
N ALA A 82 -14.81 -7.79 1.43
CA ALA A 82 -14.38 -8.73 2.45
C ALA A 82 -13.48 -9.84 1.87
N ARG A 83 -13.56 -10.12 0.56
CA ARG A 83 -12.81 -11.20 -0.09
C ARG A 83 -11.40 -10.72 -0.47
N ALA A 84 -10.37 -11.24 0.23
CA ALA A 84 -8.97 -10.95 -0.08
C ALA A 84 -8.61 -11.20 -1.56
N ALA A 85 -9.21 -12.21 -2.20
CA ALA A 85 -9.01 -12.50 -3.61
C ALA A 85 -9.36 -11.34 -4.56
N GLU A 86 -10.33 -10.48 -4.20
CA GLU A 86 -10.66 -9.30 -5.01
C GLU A 86 -9.64 -8.17 -4.91
N ARG A 87 -8.82 -8.20 -3.85
CA ARG A 87 -7.84 -7.18 -3.48
C ARG A 87 -6.42 -7.52 -3.93
N ARG A 88 -6.16 -8.76 -4.34
CA ARG A 88 -4.86 -9.22 -4.82
C ARG A 88 -4.69 -9.04 -6.32
N GLY A 89 -3.46 -8.75 -6.76
CA GLY A 89 -3.10 -8.62 -8.16
C GLY A 89 -3.67 -7.38 -8.86
N VAL A 90 -4.18 -6.40 -8.11
CA VAL A 90 -4.89 -5.24 -8.67
C VAL A 90 -3.91 -4.15 -9.15
N THR A 91 -2.74 -4.07 -8.52
CA THR A 91 -1.73 -3.04 -8.82
C THR A 91 -0.51 -3.66 -9.51
N GLY A 92 0.38 -2.82 -10.04
CA GLY A 92 1.66 -3.24 -10.60
C GLY A 92 2.74 -3.57 -9.56
N GLY A 93 2.45 -3.47 -8.26
CA GLY A 93 3.38 -3.72 -7.16
C GLY A 93 3.24 -2.76 -5.97
N CYS A 94 2.55 -1.62 -6.15
CA CYS A 94 2.24 -0.71 -5.06
C CYS A 94 1.16 -1.29 -4.13
N ILE A 95 1.07 -0.73 -2.93
CA ILE A 95 0.07 -1.11 -1.94
C ILE A 95 -0.90 0.07 -1.81
N ASN A 96 -2.16 -0.13 -2.19
CA ASN A 96 -3.15 0.95 -2.10
C ASN A 96 -4.06 0.73 -0.89
N VAL A 97 -4.31 1.80 -0.14
CA VAL A 97 -5.19 1.79 1.04
C VAL A 97 -6.24 2.91 0.94
N MET A 98 -7.25 2.89 1.80
CA MET A 98 -8.18 4.02 1.89
C MET A 98 -7.45 5.28 2.38
N PRO A 99 -7.89 6.49 2.00
CA PRO A 99 -7.23 7.73 2.41
C PRO A 99 -7.03 7.84 3.93
N ASP A 100 -8.03 7.54 4.73
CA ASP A 100 -7.95 7.61 6.20
C ASP A 100 -6.93 6.63 6.79
N VAL A 101 -6.77 5.45 6.18
CA VAL A 101 -5.75 4.46 6.56
C VAL A 101 -4.35 4.97 6.21
N PHE A 102 -4.20 5.65 5.08
CA PHE A 102 -2.93 6.26 4.70
C PHE A 102 -2.50 7.34 5.69
N GLU A 103 -3.40 8.26 6.06
CA GLU A 103 -3.07 9.32 7.04
C GLU A 103 -2.63 8.72 8.38
N LYS A 104 -3.37 7.72 8.89
CA LYS A 104 -3.00 7.02 10.13
C LYS A 104 -1.63 6.36 10.04
N LEU A 105 -1.28 5.81 8.87
CA LEU A 105 0.01 5.17 8.64
C LEU A 105 1.16 6.19 8.61
N VAL A 106 0.95 7.37 8.01
CA VAL A 106 1.92 8.47 8.01
C VAL A 106 2.17 8.94 9.46
N ASP A 107 1.11 9.16 10.22
CA ASP A 107 1.18 9.65 11.61
C ASP A 107 1.89 8.66 12.55
N CYS A 108 1.59 7.37 12.43
CA CYS A 108 2.16 6.37 13.33
C CYS A 108 3.56 5.89 12.93
N CYS A 109 3.82 5.82 11.62
CA CYS A 109 4.73 4.80 11.11
C CYS A 109 5.55 5.20 9.87
N SER A 110 5.55 6.48 9.48
CA SER A 110 6.25 6.98 8.28
C SER A 110 7.76 6.72 8.23
N ASN A 111 8.41 6.43 9.36
CA ASN A 111 9.84 6.13 9.47
C ASN A 111 10.13 4.70 9.97
N GLN A 112 9.12 3.82 9.95
CA GLN A 112 9.21 2.45 10.47
C GLN A 112 9.73 1.47 9.40
N MET A 113 10.08 0.26 9.87
CA MET A 113 10.33 -0.87 8.97
C MET A 113 9.01 -1.52 8.55
N LEU A 114 8.82 -1.65 7.24
CA LEU A 114 7.78 -2.43 6.61
C LEU A 114 8.23 -3.88 6.46
N ARG A 115 7.42 -4.83 6.94
CA ARG A 115 7.57 -6.26 6.60
C ARG A 115 6.47 -6.69 5.66
N ILE A 116 6.85 -7.20 4.50
CA ILE A 116 5.92 -7.80 3.53
C ILE A 116 6.10 -9.31 3.57
N GLN A 117 5.02 -10.03 3.89
CA GLN A 117 5.00 -11.49 4.00
C GLN A 117 3.94 -12.10 3.08
N PRO A 118 4.08 -13.39 2.70
CA PRO A 118 3.14 -14.08 1.83
C PRO A 118 1.66 -13.99 2.23
#